data_AF-A0A0E4GC10-F1
#
_entry.id   AF-A0A0E4GC10-F1
#
_cell.length_a   1.000
_cell.length_b   1.000
_cell.length_c   1.000
_cell.angle_alpha   90.00
_cell.angle_beta   90.00
_cell.angle_gamma   90.00
#
_symmetry.space_group_name_H-M   'P 1'
#
loop_
_entity.id
_entity.type
_entity.pdbx_description
1 polymer ?
#
loop_
_entity_poly.entity_id
_entity_poly.type
_entity_poly.pdbx_seq_one_letter_code
_entity_poly.pdbx_strand_id
1 'polypeptide(L)'
;MLVGCNESANVPSTSANDKNKAAIDNQTDSIHSKEENIEAYLQSKGYKMQMNSGMGFDIYVPSIDREKNQAFFNSLNNKSMPNGYDFSSYLDKPLQYVAAAIEDNGIYKDINFLCCQEQIVGVWVDVSNKEHLDTRQKLIPFNFVYDTPEKLLKYQSKYVGDNSNVTNLVYTLPYINGVKPLGIELKTDNKPYGIIVNCHGYGVDNKSSLPYFKNAAVIFSLIDNVEVITFNITDMDNNKSFDFTRAEIEDYFQQDVRQYTKSNKEYKKFLKAVLDVNLN
;
A
#
# COMPACT_ATOMS: atom_id res chain seq x y z
N MET A 1 -22.87 -81.82 15.99
CA MET A 1 -22.56 -82.27 17.37
C MET A 1 -21.11 -81.93 17.67
N LEU A 2 -20.84 -81.50 18.92
CA LEU A 2 -19.54 -81.20 19.57
C LEU A 2 -18.92 -79.87 19.09
N VAL A 3 -18.98 -78.75 19.82
CA VAL A 3 -18.51 -78.40 21.20
C VAL A 3 -17.02 -78.66 21.41
N GLY A 4 -16.28 -77.57 21.68
CA GLY A 4 -14.91 -77.59 22.18
C GLY A 4 -14.36 -76.18 22.40
N CYS A 5 -14.61 -75.63 23.60
CA CYS A 5 -13.91 -74.46 24.13
C CYS A 5 -12.42 -74.75 24.34
N ASN A 6 -11.56 -73.74 24.21
CA ASN A 6 -10.49 -73.49 25.18
C ASN A 6 -9.99 -72.05 25.10
N GLU A 7 -9.99 -71.40 26.27
CA GLU A 7 -9.41 -70.09 26.55
C GLU A 7 -7.93 -70.20 26.96
N SER A 8 -7.30 -69.03 26.94
CA SER A 8 -6.10 -68.60 27.66
C SER A 8 -4.74 -68.87 27.03
N ALA A 9 -4.12 -67.81 26.50
CA ALA A 9 -3.08 -67.05 27.21
C ALA A 9 -2.33 -66.17 26.19
N ASN A 10 -2.59 -64.85 26.18
CA ASN A 10 -1.70 -63.93 25.47
C ASN A 10 -1.71 -62.53 26.11
N VAL A 11 -0.64 -62.20 26.84
CA VAL A 11 -0.18 -60.83 27.17
C VAL A 11 1.33 -60.94 27.48
N PRO A 12 2.18 -59.92 27.25
CA PRO A 12 2.38 -59.10 26.05
C PRO A 12 3.88 -59.04 25.65
N SER A 13 4.20 -58.59 24.43
CA SER A 13 5.49 -57.95 24.19
C SER A 13 5.35 -56.81 23.19
N THR A 14 5.13 -55.62 23.74
CA THR A 14 5.38 -54.35 23.07
C THR A 14 6.88 -54.13 22.94
N SER A 15 7.38 -53.78 21.75
CA SER A 15 8.27 -52.63 21.63
C SER A 15 8.46 -52.16 20.18
N ALA A 16 8.36 -50.83 20.07
CA ALA A 16 9.11 -49.97 19.17
C ALA A 16 8.86 -50.08 17.66
N ASN A 17 7.73 -49.53 17.18
CA ASN A 17 7.74 -48.90 15.85
C ASN A 17 6.75 -47.74 15.58
N ASP A 18 6.09 -47.17 16.60
CA ASP A 18 5.07 -46.11 16.41
C ASP A 18 5.43 -44.74 17.00
N LYS A 19 6.72 -44.39 17.10
CA LYS A 19 7.15 -43.05 17.58
C LYS A 19 7.95 -42.21 16.60
N ASN A 20 8.12 -42.65 15.35
CA ASN A 20 8.91 -41.92 14.35
C ASN A 20 8.11 -41.53 13.09
N LYS A 21 6.82 -41.22 13.24
CA LYS A 21 5.99 -40.68 12.15
C LYS A 21 5.19 -39.43 12.54
N ALA A 22 5.61 -38.74 13.58
CA ALA A 22 5.02 -37.47 14.03
C ALA A 22 6.15 -36.48 14.39
N ALA A 23 7.04 -36.22 13.43
CA ALA A 23 8.08 -35.20 13.57
C ALA A 23 8.56 -34.67 12.22
N ILE A 24 7.71 -34.65 11.19
CA ILE A 24 7.98 -33.97 9.93
C ILE A 24 6.62 -33.55 9.37
N ASP A 25 6.11 -32.41 9.82
CA ASP A 25 5.28 -31.47 9.05
C ASP A 25 4.62 -30.47 9.99
N ASN A 26 4.52 -29.23 9.50
CA ASN A 26 3.92 -28.04 10.08
C ASN A 26 4.83 -27.17 10.97
N GLN A 27 5.99 -26.81 10.43
CA GLN A 27 6.42 -25.42 10.54
C GLN A 27 5.83 -24.69 9.34
N THR A 28 4.51 -24.46 9.39
CA THR A 28 3.87 -23.48 8.53
C THR A 28 4.25 -22.15 9.14
N ASP A 29 5.15 -21.40 8.50
CA ASP A 29 5.35 -19.99 8.82
C ASP A 29 3.99 -19.31 8.61
N SER A 30 3.22 -19.21 9.69
CA SER A 30 1.98 -18.46 9.75
C SER A 30 2.35 -17.02 9.46
N ILE A 31 2.12 -16.57 8.22
CA ILE A 31 2.26 -15.16 7.88
C ILE A 31 1.15 -14.44 8.64
N HIS A 32 1.50 -13.95 9.81
CA HIS A 32 0.61 -13.15 10.64
C HIS A 32 0.25 -11.86 9.90
N SER A 33 -1.03 -11.47 9.97
CA SER A 33 -1.45 -10.18 9.44
C SER A 33 -0.76 -9.04 10.21
N LYS A 34 -0.72 -7.84 9.63
CA LYS A 34 -0.23 -6.64 10.33
C LYS A 34 -0.90 -6.48 11.69
N GLU A 35 -2.23 -6.63 11.74
CA GLU A 35 -3.02 -6.48 12.96
C GLU A 35 -2.61 -7.49 14.02
N GLU A 36 -2.40 -8.76 13.64
CA GLU A 36 -1.93 -9.81 14.54
C GLU A 36 -0.51 -9.52 15.05
N ASN A 37 0.39 -9.04 14.19
CA ASN A 37 1.75 -8.66 14.57
C ASN A 37 1.76 -7.48 15.57
N ILE A 38 0.89 -6.48 15.35
CA ILE A 38 0.72 -5.34 16.26
C ILE A 38 0.16 -5.81 17.60
N GLU A 39 -0.88 -6.65 17.59
CA GLU A 39 -1.49 -7.17 18.81
C GLU A 39 -0.47 -7.98 19.64
N ALA A 40 0.29 -8.86 18.99
CA ALA A 40 1.35 -9.63 19.63
C ALA A 40 2.42 -8.73 20.26
N TYR A 41 2.84 -7.66 19.56
CA TYR A 41 3.77 -6.67 20.11
C TYR A 41 3.20 -6.00 21.37
N LEU A 42 1.96 -5.50 21.32
CA LEU A 42 1.32 -4.84 22.44
C LEU A 42 1.21 -5.76 23.66
N GLN A 43 0.78 -7.01 23.47
CA GLN A 43 0.70 -8.03 24.51
C GLN A 43 2.08 -8.29 25.15
N SER A 44 3.14 -8.40 24.34
CA SER A 44 4.51 -8.63 24.84
C SER A 44 5.04 -7.50 25.72
N LYS A 45 4.53 -6.27 25.54
CA LYS A 45 4.90 -5.09 26.33
C LYS A 45 3.96 -4.85 27.51
N GLY A 46 2.90 -5.66 27.65
CA GLY A 46 1.89 -5.49 28.69
C GLY A 46 0.95 -4.30 28.44
N TYR A 47 0.91 -3.76 27.22
CA TYR A 47 0.01 -2.67 26.86
C TYR A 47 -1.40 -3.19 26.60
N LYS A 48 -2.40 -2.41 27.01
CA LYS A 48 -3.80 -2.65 26.66
C LYS A 48 -4.23 -1.67 25.57
N MET A 49 -4.68 -2.21 24.44
CA MET A 49 -5.22 -1.40 23.35
C MET A 49 -6.60 -0.86 23.74
N GLN A 50 -6.82 0.44 23.55
CA GLN A 50 -8.11 1.09 23.82
C GLN A 50 -8.64 1.74 22.53
N MET A 51 -9.69 1.13 21.96
CA MET A 51 -10.41 1.56 20.75
C MET A 51 -9.55 1.65 19.46
N ASN A 52 -10.21 1.42 18.30
CA ASN A 52 -9.67 1.57 16.94
C ASN A 52 -9.37 3.05 16.60
N SER A 53 -8.49 3.68 17.35
CA SER A 53 -8.36 5.14 17.39
C SER A 53 -7.54 5.75 16.24
N GLY A 54 -7.04 4.95 15.28
CA GLY A 54 -6.29 5.49 14.16
C GLY A 54 -6.42 4.65 12.92
N MET A 55 -7.27 5.10 11.98
CA MET A 55 -7.16 4.69 10.57
C MET A 55 -5.71 4.93 10.13
N GLY A 56 -4.99 3.83 9.92
CA GLY A 56 -3.70 3.85 9.26
C GLY A 56 -3.84 4.28 7.81
N PHE A 57 -2.72 4.60 7.19
CA PHE A 57 -2.66 4.87 5.76
C PHE A 57 -1.33 4.43 5.20
N ASP A 58 -1.34 4.12 3.91
CA ASP A 58 -0.15 3.72 3.21
C ASP A 58 0.68 4.97 2.92
N ILE A 59 2.01 4.87 3.02
CA ILE A 59 2.93 5.93 2.66
C ILE A 59 4.00 5.39 1.73
N TYR A 60 4.41 6.23 0.79
CA TYR A 60 5.65 6.04 0.05
C TYR A 60 6.39 7.37 0.04
N VAL A 61 7.64 7.36 0.49
CA VAL A 61 8.46 8.58 0.61
C VAL A 61 9.42 8.61 -0.58
N PRO A 62 9.24 9.49 -1.58
CA PRO A 62 10.15 9.58 -2.72
C PRO A 62 11.59 9.92 -2.31
N SER A 63 12.57 9.55 -3.14
CA SER A 63 14.00 9.77 -2.85
C SER A 63 14.34 11.20 -2.43
N ILE A 64 13.89 12.17 -3.21
CA ILE A 64 14.12 13.59 -2.94
C ILE A 64 13.47 14.05 -1.63
N ASP A 65 12.32 13.48 -1.27
CA ASP A 65 11.62 13.82 -0.04
C ASP A 65 12.24 13.16 1.19
N ARG A 66 12.85 11.98 1.04
CA ARG A 66 13.65 11.35 2.10
C ARG A 66 14.81 12.25 2.50
N GLU A 67 15.50 12.84 1.52
CA GLU A 67 16.60 13.77 1.76
C GLU A 67 16.12 15.08 2.42
N LYS A 68 15.10 15.73 1.83
CA LYS A 68 14.54 16.98 2.37
C LYS A 68 13.98 16.84 3.79
N ASN A 69 13.45 15.67 4.12
CA ASN A 69 12.83 15.39 5.42
C ASN A 69 13.70 14.46 6.30
N GLN A 70 15.00 14.35 6.02
CA GLN A 70 15.89 13.41 6.72
C GLN A 70 15.88 13.60 8.24
N ALA A 71 15.89 14.85 8.71
CA ALA A 71 15.85 15.14 10.15
C ALA A 71 14.58 14.59 10.83
N PHE A 72 13.43 14.67 10.15
CA PHE A 72 12.18 14.13 10.65
C PHE A 72 12.20 12.61 10.74
N PHE A 73 12.60 11.93 9.66
CA PHE A 73 12.68 10.46 9.65
C PHE A 73 13.75 9.92 10.61
N ASN A 74 14.91 10.58 10.73
CA ASN A 74 15.93 10.22 11.71
C ASN A 74 15.41 10.37 13.15
N SER A 75 14.67 11.46 13.43
CA SER A 75 14.07 11.66 14.75
C SER A 75 13.08 10.54 15.10
N LEU A 76 12.21 10.15 14.17
CA LEU A 76 11.31 9.02 14.36
C LEU A 76 12.06 7.70 14.52
N ASN A 77 13.12 7.45 13.74
CA ASN A 77 13.90 6.22 13.84
C ASN A 77 14.65 6.13 15.18
N ASN A 78 15.13 7.25 15.71
CA ASN A 78 15.72 7.32 17.04
C ASN A 78 14.73 6.99 18.15
N LYS A 79 13.44 7.31 17.99
CA LYS A 79 12.37 6.85 18.90
C LYS A 79 12.07 5.36 18.73
N SER A 80 12.31 4.81 17.54
CA SER A 80 12.02 3.43 17.19
C SER A 80 13.08 2.42 17.66
N MET A 81 14.36 2.77 17.54
CA MET A 81 15.47 1.87 17.87
C MET A 81 15.41 1.30 19.30
N PRO A 82 15.06 2.06 20.36
CA PRO A 82 14.90 1.52 21.71
C PRO A 82 13.85 0.42 21.83
N ASN A 83 12.88 0.37 20.91
CA ASN A 83 11.86 -0.69 20.84
C ASN A 83 12.31 -1.91 20.04
N GLY A 84 13.55 -1.92 19.52
CA GLY A 84 14.13 -3.01 18.74
C GLY A 84 13.92 -2.90 17.23
N TYR A 85 13.47 -1.75 16.74
CA TYR A 85 13.09 -1.56 15.33
C TYR A 85 13.86 -0.41 14.67
N ASP A 86 14.56 -0.70 13.57
CA ASP A 86 15.23 0.26 12.71
C ASP A 86 14.59 0.23 11.31
N PHE A 87 13.83 1.29 10.98
CA PHE A 87 13.12 1.39 9.71
C PHE A 87 13.90 2.14 8.63
N SER A 88 15.15 2.57 8.90
CA SER A 88 15.93 3.41 7.97
C SER A 88 16.06 2.79 6.57
N SER A 89 16.27 1.47 6.51
CA SER A 89 16.37 0.68 5.27
C SER A 89 15.05 0.39 4.56
N TYR A 90 13.93 0.90 5.07
CA TYR A 90 12.58 0.66 4.56
C TYR A 90 11.93 1.92 3.96
N LEU A 91 12.52 3.11 4.12
CA LEU A 91 11.93 4.36 3.65
C LEU A 91 11.76 4.43 2.12
N ASP A 92 12.44 3.57 1.36
CA ASP A 92 12.32 3.46 -0.09
C ASP A 92 11.30 2.40 -0.56
N LYS A 93 10.50 1.90 0.37
CA LYS A 93 9.43 0.91 0.17
C LYS A 93 8.08 1.53 0.55
N PRO A 94 6.97 1.04 0.00
CA PRO A 94 5.64 1.34 0.54
C PRO A 94 5.54 0.83 1.97
N LEU A 95 5.11 1.71 2.88
CA LEU A 95 4.91 1.42 4.29
C LEU A 95 3.44 1.66 4.66
N GLN A 96 3.00 1.05 5.75
CA GLN A 96 1.70 1.32 6.35
C GLN A 96 1.95 1.99 7.69
N TYR A 97 1.49 3.22 7.84
CA TYR A 97 1.50 3.92 9.11
C TYR A 97 0.23 3.56 9.88
N VAL A 98 0.38 3.09 11.12
CA VAL A 98 -0.75 2.77 12.02
C VAL A 98 -0.54 3.49 13.34
N ALA A 99 -1.61 4.07 13.88
CA ALA A 99 -1.61 4.69 15.20
C ALA A 99 -2.69 4.03 16.06
N ALA A 100 -2.38 3.76 17.33
CA ALA A 100 -3.31 3.19 18.28
C ALA A 100 -3.15 3.88 19.64
N ALA A 101 -4.27 4.00 20.37
CA ALA A 101 -4.22 4.43 21.76
C ALA A 101 -3.98 3.21 22.66
N ILE A 102 -3.05 3.36 23.60
CA ILE A 102 -2.71 2.35 24.59
C ILE A 102 -2.84 2.91 26.00
N GLU A 103 -3.16 2.04 26.94
CA GLU A 103 -3.05 2.29 28.37
C GLU A 103 -1.78 1.65 28.93
N ASP A 104 -0.96 2.45 29.58
CA ASP A 104 0.26 2.04 30.27
C ASP A 104 0.22 2.57 31.71
N ASN A 105 0.01 1.67 32.68
CA ASN A 105 -0.06 1.98 34.10
C ASN A 105 -1.08 3.10 34.45
N GLY A 106 -2.25 3.08 33.80
CA GLY A 106 -3.31 4.07 34.00
C GLY A 106 -3.08 5.41 33.28
N ILE A 107 -2.00 5.53 32.50
CA ILE A 107 -1.74 6.69 31.64
C ILE A 107 -2.03 6.30 30.19
N TYR A 108 -2.86 7.10 29.52
CA TYR A 108 -3.13 6.94 28.10
C TYR A 108 -2.02 7.55 27.25
N LYS A 109 -1.57 6.82 26.24
CA LYS A 109 -0.54 7.22 25.29
C LYS A 109 -0.92 6.78 23.89
N ASP A 110 -0.33 7.43 22.89
CA ASP A 110 -0.42 6.98 21.51
C ASP A 110 0.83 6.19 21.14
N ILE A 111 0.64 5.04 20.50
CA ILE A 111 1.70 4.23 19.93
C ILE A 111 1.52 4.17 18.41
N ASN A 112 2.63 4.25 17.73
CA ASN A 112 2.69 4.31 16.29
C ASN A 112 3.54 3.16 15.74
N PHE A 113 3.13 2.68 14.58
CA PHE A 113 3.79 1.59 13.86
C PHE A 113 4.04 2.02 12.42
N LEU A 114 5.19 1.60 11.90
CA LEU A 114 5.43 1.47 10.47
C LEU A 114 5.51 0.00 10.13
N CYS A 115 4.73 -0.42 9.14
CA CYS A 115 4.72 -1.80 8.67
C CYS A 115 5.11 -1.88 7.20
N CYS A 116 5.88 -2.89 6.83
CA CYS A 116 6.24 -3.19 5.44
C CYS A 116 5.87 -4.66 5.17
N GLN A 117 4.97 -4.90 4.21
CA GLN A 117 4.50 -6.26 3.89
C GLN A 117 4.01 -7.01 5.14
N GLU A 118 3.08 -6.42 5.88
CA GLU A 118 2.53 -6.93 7.15
C GLU A 118 3.51 -6.99 8.35
N GLN A 119 4.82 -6.80 8.13
CA GLN A 119 5.83 -6.85 9.21
C GLN A 119 6.02 -5.48 9.86
N ILE A 120 6.13 -5.45 11.19
CA ILE A 120 6.51 -4.24 11.93
C ILE A 120 7.99 -3.94 11.65
N VAL A 121 8.26 -2.74 11.14
CA VAL A 121 9.63 -2.25 10.87
C VAL A 121 10.00 -1.04 11.69
N GLY A 122 9.01 -0.35 12.28
CA GLY A 122 9.20 0.78 13.18
C GLY A 122 8.12 0.87 14.24
N VAL A 123 8.48 1.25 15.47
CA VAL A 123 7.53 1.43 16.59
C VAL A 123 7.97 2.55 17.51
N TRP A 124 7.10 3.51 17.80
CA TRP A 124 7.37 4.50 18.84
C TRP A 124 6.12 4.88 19.61
N VAL A 125 6.30 5.18 20.90
CA VAL A 125 5.25 5.73 21.77
C VAL A 125 5.45 7.24 21.86
N ASP A 126 4.40 7.99 21.62
CA ASP A 126 4.41 9.44 21.72
C ASP A 126 4.45 9.89 23.17
N VAL A 127 5.20 10.97 23.44
CA VAL A 127 5.38 11.49 24.81
C VAL A 127 4.16 12.31 25.24
N SER A 128 3.37 12.80 24.27
CA SER A 128 2.13 13.53 24.52
C SER A 128 1.07 13.24 23.45
N ASN A 129 -0.20 13.41 23.82
CA ASN A 129 -1.37 13.18 22.94
C ASN A 129 -1.46 14.14 21.74
N LYS A 130 -0.47 15.02 21.52
CA LYS A 130 -0.39 15.94 20.37
C LYS A 130 0.65 15.50 19.33
N GLU A 131 1.65 14.70 19.72
CA GLU A 131 2.73 14.29 18.82
C GLU A 131 2.25 13.37 17.69
N HIS A 132 1.21 12.57 17.92
CA HIS A 132 0.64 11.73 16.87
C HIS A 132 0.01 12.59 15.77
N LEU A 133 -0.61 13.73 16.12
CA LEU A 133 -1.19 14.66 15.14
C LEU A 133 -0.09 15.33 14.30
N ASP A 134 0.99 15.77 14.94
CA ASP A 134 2.12 16.38 14.25
C ASP A 134 2.82 15.38 13.31
N THR A 135 2.99 14.15 13.76
CA THR A 135 3.59 13.07 12.97
C THR A 135 2.69 12.71 11.79
N ARG A 136 1.39 12.52 12.04
CA ARG A 136 0.39 12.27 11.00
C ARG A 136 0.37 13.38 9.96
N GLN A 137 0.37 14.65 10.38
CA GLN A 137 0.36 15.80 9.48
C GLN A 137 1.59 15.84 8.57
N LYS A 138 2.76 15.39 9.05
CA LYS A 138 3.99 15.27 8.25
C LYS A 138 4.02 14.05 7.34
N LEU A 139 3.27 12.99 7.67
CA LEU A 139 3.21 11.77 6.88
C LEU A 139 2.12 11.79 5.79
N ILE A 140 1.02 12.53 6.00
CA ILE A 140 -0.09 12.65 5.03
C ILE A 140 0.36 13.00 3.61
N PRO A 141 1.34 13.91 3.39
CA PRO A 141 1.83 14.20 2.03
C PRO A 141 2.40 12.98 1.29
N PHE A 142 2.81 11.94 2.01
CA PHE A 142 3.35 10.70 1.45
C PHE A 142 2.28 9.63 1.22
N ASN A 143 1.00 9.92 1.51
CA ASN A 143 -0.14 9.02 1.30
C ASN A 143 -0.59 8.96 -0.16
N PHE A 144 0.36 8.63 -1.04
CA PHE A 144 0.12 8.41 -2.46
C PHE A 144 0.79 7.10 -2.84
N VAL A 145 0.06 5.99 -2.67
CA VAL A 145 0.56 4.64 -2.89
C VAL A 145 -0.37 3.93 -3.86
N TYR A 146 0.20 3.30 -4.88
CA TYR A 146 -0.54 2.48 -5.82
C TYR A 146 -0.81 1.09 -5.24
N ASP A 147 -1.91 0.48 -5.68
CA ASP A 147 -2.18 -0.93 -5.47
C ASP A 147 -1.06 -1.80 -6.07
N THR A 148 -1.00 -3.08 -5.67
CA THR A 148 0.10 -3.95 -6.09
C THR A 148 0.16 -4.12 -7.62
N PRO A 149 1.35 -4.36 -8.20
CA PRO A 149 1.48 -4.60 -9.63
C PRO A 149 0.52 -5.66 -10.16
N GLU A 150 0.30 -6.76 -9.42
CA GLU A 150 -0.62 -7.84 -9.76
C GLU A 150 -2.07 -7.37 -9.86
N LYS A 151 -2.49 -6.49 -8.95
CA LYS A 151 -3.86 -5.95 -8.96
C LYS A 151 -4.05 -4.98 -10.11
N LEU A 152 -3.09 -4.08 -10.34
CA LEU A 152 -3.18 -3.07 -11.39
C LEU A 152 -3.10 -3.69 -12.80
N LEU A 153 -2.27 -4.71 -13.01
CA LEU A 153 -2.16 -5.40 -14.31
C LEU A 153 -3.48 -6.06 -14.76
N LYS A 154 -4.41 -6.34 -13.84
CA LYS A 154 -5.76 -6.84 -14.20
C LYS A 154 -6.56 -5.85 -15.04
N TYR A 155 -6.20 -4.57 -15.00
CA TYR A 155 -6.86 -3.51 -15.77
C TYR A 155 -6.24 -3.31 -17.17
N GLN A 156 -5.24 -4.10 -17.56
CA GLN A 156 -4.71 -4.02 -18.92
C GLN A 156 -5.82 -4.20 -19.96
N SER A 157 -5.92 -3.26 -20.89
CA SER A 157 -6.90 -3.34 -21.97
C SER A 157 -6.36 -2.72 -23.23
N LYS A 158 -6.71 -3.34 -24.36
CA LYS A 158 -6.37 -2.79 -25.68
C LYS A 158 -7.19 -1.53 -26.00
N TYR A 159 -8.35 -1.35 -25.36
CA TYR A 159 -9.36 -0.39 -25.77
C TYR A 159 -9.88 0.44 -24.60
N VAL A 160 -9.79 1.76 -24.74
CA VAL A 160 -10.39 2.74 -23.83
C VAL A 160 -11.91 2.60 -23.72
N GLY A 161 -12.56 2.00 -24.72
CA GLY A 161 -14.01 1.74 -24.72
C GLY A 161 -14.47 0.65 -23.75
N ASP A 162 -13.55 -0.05 -23.07
CA ASP A 162 -13.87 -0.97 -21.98
C ASP A 162 -14.27 -0.19 -20.72
N ASN A 163 -15.49 0.36 -20.75
CA ASN A 163 -15.95 1.36 -19.80
C ASN A 163 -15.88 0.88 -18.34
N SER A 164 -16.33 -0.35 -18.08
CA SER A 164 -16.29 -0.91 -16.73
C SER A 164 -14.85 -1.08 -16.24
N ASN A 165 -13.95 -1.57 -17.09
CA ASN A 165 -12.55 -1.74 -16.72
C ASN A 165 -11.84 -0.40 -16.48
N VAL A 166 -11.98 0.57 -17.40
CA VAL A 166 -11.37 1.90 -17.27
C VAL A 166 -11.92 2.65 -16.06
N THR A 167 -13.22 2.58 -15.81
CA THR A 167 -13.83 3.15 -14.60
C THR A 167 -13.19 2.55 -13.35
N ASN A 168 -13.15 1.23 -13.22
CA ASN A 168 -12.60 0.57 -12.04
C ASN A 168 -11.11 0.91 -11.83
N LEU A 169 -10.32 1.00 -12.91
CA LEU A 169 -8.93 1.46 -12.84
C LEU A 169 -8.86 2.88 -12.24
N VAL A 170 -9.58 3.85 -12.82
CA VAL A 170 -9.53 5.26 -12.39
C VAL A 170 -9.92 5.44 -10.92
N TYR A 171 -10.91 4.67 -10.43
CA TYR A 171 -11.32 4.70 -9.03
C TYR A 171 -10.35 3.97 -8.08
N THR A 172 -9.50 3.08 -8.59
CA THR A 172 -8.46 2.37 -7.80
C THR A 172 -7.21 3.24 -7.59
N LEU A 173 -6.96 4.21 -8.46
CA LEU A 173 -5.75 5.05 -8.37
C LEU A 173 -5.78 5.95 -7.13
N PRO A 174 -4.60 6.25 -6.54
CA PRO A 174 -4.50 7.18 -5.43
C PRO A 174 -4.76 8.63 -5.89
N TYR A 175 -5.33 9.43 -4.98
CA TYR A 175 -5.52 10.87 -5.14
C TYR A 175 -5.13 11.55 -3.83
N ILE A 176 -4.66 12.80 -3.91
CA ILE A 176 -4.24 13.57 -2.71
C ILE A 176 -5.19 14.75 -2.46
N ASN A 177 -4.99 15.43 -1.31
CA ASN A 177 -5.67 16.69 -0.97
C ASN A 177 -7.21 16.61 -1.00
N GLY A 178 -7.76 15.42 -0.73
CA GLY A 178 -9.21 15.19 -0.74
C GLY A 178 -9.82 15.17 -2.14
N VAL A 179 -9.02 15.22 -3.21
CA VAL A 179 -9.49 15.01 -4.58
C VAL A 179 -10.02 13.60 -4.71
N LYS A 180 -11.20 13.45 -5.31
CA LYS A 180 -11.82 12.16 -5.60
C LYS A 180 -12.44 12.15 -7.00
N PRO A 181 -12.31 11.07 -7.77
CA PRO A 181 -13.05 10.91 -9.00
C PRO A 181 -14.55 10.78 -8.70
N LEU A 182 -15.38 11.46 -9.49
CA LEU A 182 -16.84 11.41 -9.47
C LEU A 182 -17.41 10.69 -10.69
N GLY A 183 -16.64 10.62 -11.77
CA GLY A 183 -17.07 9.97 -13.01
C GLY A 183 -16.01 10.10 -14.09
N ILE A 184 -16.21 9.36 -15.18
CA ILE A 184 -15.35 9.44 -16.36
C ILE A 184 -16.19 9.58 -17.63
N GLU A 185 -15.58 10.21 -18.64
CA GLU A 185 -16.08 10.22 -20.00
C GLU A 185 -15.02 9.61 -20.93
N LEU A 186 -15.45 8.70 -21.80
CA LEU A 186 -14.58 8.08 -22.78
C LEU A 186 -14.77 8.75 -24.13
N LYS A 187 -13.69 9.29 -24.69
CA LYS A 187 -13.68 9.86 -26.03
C LYS A 187 -13.28 8.76 -27.02
N THR A 188 -14.27 8.10 -27.59
CA THR A 188 -14.09 6.91 -28.46
C THR A 188 -14.59 7.07 -29.88
N ASP A 189 -15.32 8.15 -30.16
CA ASP A 189 -15.94 8.38 -31.47
C ASP A 189 -14.89 8.66 -32.56
N ASN A 190 -13.82 9.39 -32.22
CA ASN A 190 -12.76 9.77 -33.13
C ASN A 190 -11.41 9.84 -32.41
N LYS A 191 -10.33 9.69 -33.16
CA LYS A 191 -8.98 9.92 -32.66
C LYS A 191 -8.69 11.43 -32.48
N PRO A 192 -7.83 11.82 -31.53
CA PRO A 192 -7.18 10.95 -30.54
C PRO A 192 -8.16 10.40 -29.51
N TYR A 193 -8.06 9.11 -29.19
CA TYR A 193 -8.92 8.53 -28.16
C TYR A 193 -8.51 9.03 -26.77
N GLY A 194 -9.47 9.19 -25.86
CA GLY A 194 -9.16 9.78 -24.57
C GLY A 194 -10.09 9.43 -23.42
N ILE A 195 -9.66 9.84 -22.23
CA ILE A 195 -10.40 9.73 -20.97
C ILE A 195 -10.48 11.12 -20.36
N ILE A 196 -11.68 11.56 -19.99
CA ILE A 196 -11.86 12.68 -19.08
C ILE A 196 -12.24 12.12 -17.72
N VAL A 197 -11.44 12.41 -16.70
CA VAL A 197 -11.72 12.08 -15.31
C VAL A 197 -12.27 13.32 -14.63
N ASN A 198 -13.55 13.29 -14.27
CA ASN A 198 -14.21 14.36 -13.53
C ASN A 198 -14.02 14.09 -12.04
N CYS A 199 -13.39 15.02 -11.34
CA CYS A 199 -13.03 14.93 -9.93
C CYS A 199 -13.62 16.10 -9.15
N HIS A 200 -13.84 15.87 -7.86
CA HIS A 200 -14.15 16.92 -6.89
C HIS A 200 -13.10 16.99 -5.80
N GLY A 201 -12.76 18.20 -5.36
CA GLY A 201 -11.89 18.45 -4.23
C GLY A 201 -10.97 19.64 -4.46
N TYR A 202 -10.13 19.92 -3.45
CA TYR A 202 -9.16 21.00 -3.50
C TYR A 202 -7.95 20.57 -4.32
N GLY A 203 -8.13 20.61 -5.64
CA GLY A 203 -7.07 20.35 -6.59
C GLY A 203 -5.89 21.29 -6.39
N VAL A 204 -4.71 20.82 -6.78
CA VAL A 204 -3.50 21.63 -6.85
C VAL A 204 -3.51 22.48 -8.13
N ASP A 205 -2.86 23.65 -8.09
CA ASP A 205 -2.95 24.66 -9.16
C ASP A 205 -2.08 24.36 -10.40
N ASN A 206 -1.31 23.28 -10.39
CA ASN A 206 -0.31 23.01 -11.41
C ASN A 206 -0.68 21.78 -12.27
N LYS A 207 -0.62 21.95 -13.60
CA LYS A 207 -0.67 20.85 -14.59
C LYS A 207 0.39 19.80 -14.31
N SER A 208 1.60 20.24 -14.01
CA SER A 208 2.73 19.38 -13.64
C SER A 208 2.67 18.93 -12.18
N SER A 209 1.50 19.00 -11.53
CA SER A 209 1.39 18.41 -10.22
C SER A 209 1.56 16.90 -10.28
N LEU A 210 2.34 16.40 -9.32
CA LEU A 210 2.74 15.01 -9.24
C LEU A 210 1.56 14.00 -9.30
N PRO A 211 0.42 14.19 -8.62
CA PRO A 211 -0.63 13.17 -8.59
C PRO A 211 -1.24 12.86 -9.96
N TYR A 212 -1.58 13.89 -10.74
CA TYR A 212 -2.29 13.70 -12.01
C TYR A 212 -1.37 13.18 -13.09
N PHE A 213 -0.13 13.69 -13.17
CA PHE A 213 0.88 13.15 -14.08
C PHE A 213 1.16 11.68 -13.77
N LYS A 214 1.33 11.34 -12.48
CA LYS A 214 1.58 9.97 -12.04
C LYS A 214 0.42 9.04 -12.41
N ASN A 215 -0.83 9.44 -12.15
CA ASN A 215 -2.01 8.66 -12.52
C ASN A 215 -2.15 8.50 -14.04
N ALA A 216 -1.90 9.56 -14.82
CA ALA A 216 -1.89 9.49 -16.28
C ALA A 216 -0.87 8.46 -16.77
N ALA A 217 0.36 8.46 -16.23
CA ALA A 217 1.39 7.50 -16.60
C ALA A 217 0.96 6.04 -16.36
N VAL A 218 0.31 5.77 -15.22
CA VAL A 218 -0.24 4.43 -14.92
C VAL A 218 -1.33 4.06 -15.92
N ILE A 219 -2.27 4.95 -16.22
CA ILE A 219 -3.34 4.66 -17.19
C ILE A 219 -2.78 4.42 -18.59
N PHE A 220 -1.86 5.27 -19.08
CA PHE A 220 -1.23 5.10 -20.39
C PHE A 220 -0.45 3.80 -20.51
N SER A 221 0.13 3.30 -19.41
CA SER A 221 0.82 2.01 -19.39
C SER A 221 -0.13 0.81 -19.53
N LEU A 222 -1.39 0.94 -19.08
CA LEU A 222 -2.37 -0.15 -19.00
C LEU A 222 -3.38 -0.16 -20.16
N ILE A 223 -3.71 1.01 -20.74
CA ILE A 223 -4.75 1.13 -21.77
C ILE A 223 -4.11 1.47 -23.13
N ASP A 224 -4.04 0.50 -24.05
CA ASP A 224 -3.15 0.59 -25.22
C ASP A 224 -3.47 1.71 -26.21
N ASN A 225 -4.75 2.05 -26.40
CA ASN A 225 -5.16 3.00 -27.44
C ASN A 225 -5.54 4.38 -26.89
N VAL A 226 -5.41 4.65 -25.59
CA VAL A 226 -5.65 5.99 -25.03
C VAL A 226 -4.51 6.94 -25.37
N GLU A 227 -4.80 8.10 -25.93
CA GLU A 227 -3.79 9.05 -26.40
C GLU A 227 -3.79 10.34 -25.57
N VAL A 228 -4.94 10.71 -24.99
CA VAL A 228 -5.12 11.90 -24.16
C VAL A 228 -5.90 11.56 -22.88
N ILE A 229 -5.44 12.07 -21.74
CA ILE A 229 -6.15 11.97 -20.46
C ILE A 229 -6.31 13.38 -19.91
N THR A 230 -7.54 13.77 -19.59
CA THR A 230 -7.88 15.04 -18.95
C THR A 230 -8.35 14.80 -17.53
N PHE A 231 -7.79 15.50 -16.55
CA PHE A 231 -8.32 15.57 -15.19
C PHE A 231 -9.04 16.90 -15.00
N ASN A 232 -10.36 16.86 -14.84
CA ASN A 232 -11.20 18.00 -14.52
C ASN A 232 -11.44 18.03 -13.01
N ILE A 233 -10.89 19.02 -12.32
CA ILE A 233 -11.06 19.19 -10.88
C ILE A 233 -12.02 20.35 -10.63
N THR A 234 -13.15 20.04 -10.00
CA THR A 234 -14.16 21.00 -9.57
C THR A 234 -14.09 21.18 -8.05
N ASP A 235 -13.86 22.41 -7.58
CA ASP A 235 -14.08 22.81 -6.19
C ASP A 235 -15.37 23.63 -6.06
N MET A 236 -15.62 24.28 -4.91
CA MET A 236 -16.88 25.04 -4.71
C MET A 236 -17.01 26.25 -5.65
N ASP A 237 -15.89 26.84 -6.08
CA ASP A 237 -15.86 28.14 -6.78
C ASP A 237 -15.08 28.09 -8.12
N ASN A 238 -14.34 27.01 -8.40
CA ASN A 238 -13.43 26.90 -9.54
C ASN A 238 -13.49 25.53 -10.22
N ASN A 239 -13.26 25.56 -11.54
CA ASN A 239 -13.01 24.40 -12.37
C ASN A 239 -11.61 24.52 -12.99
N LYS A 240 -10.81 23.46 -12.87
CA LYS A 240 -9.46 23.37 -13.47
C LYS A 240 -9.36 22.09 -14.27
N SER A 241 -8.73 22.16 -15.43
CA SER A 241 -8.55 21.01 -16.32
C SER A 241 -7.07 20.83 -16.63
N PHE A 242 -6.60 19.59 -16.56
CA PHE A 242 -5.21 19.22 -16.82
C PHE A 242 -5.15 18.10 -17.86
N ASP A 243 -4.60 18.40 -19.04
CA ASP A 243 -4.47 17.45 -20.14
C ASP A 243 -3.08 16.81 -20.16
N PHE A 244 -3.01 15.51 -20.31
CA PHE A 244 -1.79 14.75 -20.49
C PHE A 244 -1.88 13.95 -21.77
N THR A 245 -0.82 13.97 -22.57
CA THR A 245 -0.69 13.11 -23.73
C THR A 245 0.24 11.95 -23.44
N ARG A 246 0.04 10.81 -24.13
CA ARG A 246 0.99 9.70 -24.03
C ARG A 246 2.41 10.14 -24.39
N ALA A 247 2.55 10.97 -25.41
CA ALA A 247 3.85 11.46 -25.87
C ALA A 247 4.59 12.26 -24.77
N GLU A 248 3.91 13.13 -24.03
CA GLU A 248 4.51 13.85 -22.88
C GLU A 248 5.00 12.88 -21.79
N ILE A 249 4.27 11.81 -21.51
CA ILE A 249 4.68 10.81 -20.51
C ILE A 249 5.86 9.97 -21.03
N GLU A 250 5.80 9.49 -22.27
CA GLU A 250 6.87 8.68 -22.87
C GLU A 250 8.17 9.48 -23.05
N ASP A 251 8.08 10.79 -23.29
CA ASP A 251 9.24 11.68 -23.27
C ASP A 251 9.86 11.72 -21.87
N TYR A 252 9.07 11.82 -20.79
CA TYR A 252 9.63 11.78 -19.44
C TYR A 252 10.33 10.46 -19.11
N PHE A 253 9.71 9.33 -19.44
CA PHE A 253 10.25 7.99 -19.15
C PHE A 253 11.24 7.48 -20.20
N GLN A 254 11.44 8.24 -21.29
CA GLN A 254 12.33 7.93 -22.42
C GLN A 254 12.04 6.56 -23.07
N GLN A 255 10.79 6.08 -22.98
CA GLN A 255 10.34 4.82 -23.55
C GLN A 255 8.80 4.74 -23.59
N ASP A 256 8.28 3.89 -24.49
CA ASP A 256 6.88 3.46 -24.45
C ASP A 256 6.54 2.81 -23.11
N VAL A 257 5.65 3.46 -22.36
CA VAL A 257 5.27 3.07 -20.99
C VAL A 257 4.52 1.75 -20.93
N ARG A 258 3.92 1.28 -22.03
CA ARG A 258 3.24 -0.03 -22.10
C ARG A 258 4.24 -1.17 -21.98
N GLN A 259 5.49 -0.95 -22.37
CA GLN A 259 6.54 -1.97 -22.30
C GLN A 259 6.84 -2.42 -20.87
N TYR A 260 6.59 -1.56 -19.87
CA TYR A 260 6.78 -1.90 -18.45
C TYR A 260 5.79 -2.96 -17.95
N THR A 261 4.63 -3.09 -18.59
CA THR A 261 3.57 -4.00 -18.14
C THR A 261 3.76 -5.44 -18.59
N LYS A 262 4.82 -5.75 -19.35
CA LYS A 262 5.13 -7.10 -19.84
C LYS A 262 5.50 -8.10 -18.75
N SER A 263 5.92 -7.62 -17.58
CA SER A 263 6.15 -8.48 -16.43
C SER A 263 5.87 -7.72 -15.15
N ASN A 264 5.45 -8.45 -14.12
CA ASN A 264 5.22 -7.90 -12.80
C ASN A 264 6.46 -7.16 -12.25
N LYS A 265 7.66 -7.75 -12.41
CA LYS A 265 8.92 -7.17 -11.93
C LYS A 265 9.21 -5.81 -12.58
N GLU A 266 9.06 -5.70 -13.89
CA GLU A 266 9.28 -4.44 -14.60
C GLU A 266 8.20 -3.42 -14.26
N TYR A 267 6.94 -3.86 -14.13
CA TYR A 267 5.87 -2.96 -13.75
C TYR A 267 6.04 -2.42 -12.32
N LYS A 268 6.50 -3.25 -11.38
CA LYS A 268 6.86 -2.82 -10.03
C LYS A 268 7.93 -1.73 -10.03
N LYS A 269 8.97 -1.87 -10.87
CA LYS A 269 10.00 -0.83 -11.02
C LYS A 269 9.43 0.44 -11.63
N PHE A 270 8.57 0.31 -12.62
CA PHE A 270 7.88 1.45 -13.23
C PHE A 270 7.00 2.19 -12.22
N LEU A 271 6.19 1.50 -11.43
CA LEU A 271 5.39 2.14 -10.37
C LEU A 271 6.27 2.87 -9.36
N LYS A 272 7.44 2.31 -8.98
CA LYS A 272 8.42 3.02 -8.14
C LYS A 272 8.95 4.29 -8.84
N ALA A 273 9.33 4.18 -10.11
CA ALA A 273 9.80 5.32 -10.89
C ALA A 273 8.72 6.41 -11.04
N VAL A 274 7.46 6.01 -11.24
CA VAL A 274 6.29 6.92 -11.25
C VAL A 274 6.16 7.61 -9.90
N LEU A 275 6.23 6.88 -8.78
CA LEU A 275 6.16 7.48 -7.45
C LEU A 275 7.32 8.45 -7.18
N ASP A 276 8.49 8.19 -7.74
CA ASP A 276 9.69 9.04 -7.64
C ASP A 276 9.70 10.21 -8.66
N VAL A 277 8.69 10.36 -9.53
CA VAL A 277 8.58 11.50 -10.45
C VAL A 277 8.65 12.80 -9.64
N ASN A 278 9.55 13.67 -10.08
CA ASN A 278 9.66 15.05 -9.65
C ASN A 278 9.66 15.92 -10.91
N LEU A 279 8.63 16.76 -11.04
CA LEU A 279 8.50 17.70 -12.15
C LEU A 279 9.00 19.06 -11.65
N ASN A 280 10.06 19.56 -12.26
CA ASN A 280 10.65 20.86 -11.96
C ASN A 280 9.79 22.02 -12.48
#